data_AF-A0A9P7X8R6-F1
#
_entry.id   AF-A0A9P7X8R6-F1
#
_cell.length_a   1.000
_cell.length_b   1.000
_cell.length_c   1.000
_cell.angle_alpha   90.00
_cell.angle_beta   90.00
_cell.angle_gamma   90.00
#
_symmetry.space_group_name_H-M   'P 1'
#
loop_
_entity.id
_entity.type
_entity.pdbx_description
1 polymer ?
#
loop_
_entity_poly.entity_id
_entity_poly.type
_entity_poly.pdbx_seq_one_letter_code
_entity_poly.pdbx_strand_id
1 'polypeptide(L)'
;MGNNSAYAILQWACARIGAVLATINPAYRIDEIVNNLRLVDARALVIVPRIRSSNYLELLRSKLLTLSAATPGNIDDPILPSLRHLIVFNNSTGDEDRTPIADIKASMNFHDLFLYDDQSMDAVLARTTKTLDEDDVINLQFTSGTTGAPKAVSLTHHNLLNNGWFIGRCMNLTHIDKICNVPPLFHCFDELLLYTNRHTNFA
;
A
#
# COMPACT_ATOMS: atom_id res chain seq x y z
N MET A 1 -6.38 -0.12 3.57
CA MET A 1 -7.52 0.18 2.65
C MET A 1 -8.41 -1.06 2.51
N GLY A 2 -9.64 -0.94 1.98
CA GLY A 2 -10.46 -2.11 1.58
C GLY A 2 -10.04 -2.68 0.21
N ASN A 3 -10.68 -3.75 -0.28
CA ASN A 3 -10.34 -4.32 -1.59
C ASN A 3 -10.69 -3.33 -2.72
N ASN A 4 -9.67 -2.85 -3.42
CA ASN A 4 -9.79 -1.92 -4.54
C ASN A 4 -8.59 -2.03 -5.48
N SER A 5 -8.68 -1.42 -6.66
CA SER A 5 -7.63 -1.46 -7.68
C SER A 5 -6.34 -0.74 -7.26
N ALA A 6 -6.40 0.24 -6.36
CA ALA A 6 -5.23 0.97 -5.89
C ALA A 6 -4.20 0.05 -5.21
N TYR A 7 -4.63 -1.03 -4.54
CA TYR A 7 -3.70 -2.04 -4.01
C TYR A 7 -2.83 -2.67 -5.08
N ALA A 8 -3.43 -3.14 -6.18
CA ALA A 8 -2.68 -3.75 -7.26
C ALA A 8 -1.73 -2.73 -7.90
N ILE A 9 -2.20 -1.49 -8.13
CA ILE A 9 -1.37 -0.42 -8.68
C ILE A 9 -0.17 -0.15 -7.77
N LEU A 10 -0.38 0.00 -6.46
CA LEU A 10 0.69 0.25 -5.50
C LEU A 10 1.68 -0.91 -5.44
N GLN A 11 1.20 -2.16 -5.42
CA GLN A 11 2.08 -3.32 -5.39
C GLN A 11 3.06 -3.31 -6.57
N TRP A 12 2.57 -3.10 -7.78
CA TRP A 12 3.42 -3.04 -8.98
C TRP A 12 4.26 -1.77 -9.05
N ALA A 13 3.72 -0.62 -8.67
CA ALA A 13 4.43 0.66 -8.69
C ALA A 13 5.60 0.65 -7.69
N CYS A 14 5.37 0.23 -6.45
CA CYS A 14 6.39 0.13 -5.41
C CYS A 14 7.50 -0.86 -5.84
N ALA A 15 7.13 -2.06 -6.28
CA ALA A 15 8.10 -3.05 -6.74
C ALA A 15 8.97 -2.53 -7.91
N ARG A 16 8.39 -1.77 -8.85
CA ARG A 16 9.11 -1.25 -10.02
C ARG A 16 10.13 -0.15 -9.69
N ILE A 17 9.94 0.57 -8.58
CA ILE A 17 10.84 1.62 -8.11
C ILE A 17 11.71 1.18 -6.93
N GLY A 18 11.64 -0.09 -6.51
CA GLY A 18 12.37 -0.62 -5.35
C GLY A 18 11.84 -0.13 -4.00
N ALA A 19 10.61 0.38 -3.94
CA ALA A 19 9.97 0.72 -2.69
C ALA A 19 9.31 -0.51 -2.08
N VAL A 20 9.37 -0.61 -0.75
CA VAL A 20 8.75 -1.71 0.00
C VAL A 20 7.32 -1.34 0.39
N LEU A 21 6.33 -2.09 -0.09
CA LEU A 21 4.92 -1.90 0.28
C LEU A 21 4.62 -2.65 1.58
N ALA A 22 4.29 -1.92 2.65
CA ALA A 22 3.83 -2.53 3.90
C ALA A 22 2.29 -2.50 3.97
N THR A 23 1.65 -3.67 4.02
CA THR A 23 0.19 -3.76 4.09
C THR A 23 -0.29 -3.85 5.54
N ILE A 24 -1.22 -2.98 5.93
CA ILE A 24 -1.73 -2.89 7.31
C ILE A 24 -3.20 -3.29 7.35
N ASN A 25 -3.55 -4.10 8.36
CA ASN A 25 -4.93 -4.48 8.62
C ASN A 25 -5.78 -3.24 8.98
N PRO A 26 -6.84 -2.90 8.21
CA PRO A 26 -7.70 -1.78 8.53
C PRO A 26 -8.46 -1.96 9.86
N ALA A 27 -8.60 -3.18 10.39
CA ALA A 27 -9.25 -3.40 11.69
C ALA A 27 -8.41 -2.90 12.89
N TYR A 28 -7.14 -2.54 12.68
CA TYR A 28 -6.28 -2.01 13.73
C TYR A 28 -6.75 -0.65 14.25
N ARG A 29 -6.57 -0.45 15.55
CA ARG A 29 -6.78 0.84 16.22
C ARG A 29 -5.67 1.81 15.83
N ILE A 30 -5.92 3.10 16.06
CA ILE A 30 -4.99 4.16 15.66
C ILE A 30 -3.58 3.99 16.23
N ASP A 31 -3.44 3.56 17.49
CA ASP A 31 -2.13 3.34 18.11
C ASP A 31 -1.39 2.14 17.49
N GLU A 32 -2.11 1.09 17.09
CA GLU A 32 -1.51 -0.06 16.40
C GLU A 32 -1.02 0.35 15.00
N ILE A 33 -1.79 1.18 14.29
CA ILE A 33 -1.37 1.76 13.01
C ILE A 33 -0.10 2.60 13.18
N VAL A 34 -0.08 3.51 14.16
CA VAL A 34 1.09 4.36 14.46
C VAL A 34 2.31 3.51 14.80
N ASN A 35 2.15 2.47 15.63
CA ASN A 35 3.24 1.58 15.99
C ASN A 35 3.80 0.81 14.78
N ASN A 36 2.93 0.32 13.88
CA ASN A 36 3.37 -0.34 12.67
C ASN A 36 4.11 0.61 11.72
N LEU A 37 3.62 1.84 11.56
CA LEU A 37 4.30 2.86 10.75
C LEU A 37 5.68 3.22 11.30
N ARG A 38 5.84 3.27 12.62
CA ARG A 38 7.16 3.41 13.26
C ARG A 38 8.05 2.21 13.04
N LEU A 39 7.50 1.00 13.20
CA LEU A 39 8.28 -0.23 13.12
C LEU A 39 8.99 -0.39 11.77
N VAL A 40 8.36 0.08 10.69
CA VAL A 40 8.90 -0.01 9.33
C VAL A 40 9.44 1.31 8.80
N ASP A 41 9.57 2.33 9.66
CA ASP A 41 10.00 3.68 9.28
C ASP A 41 9.26 4.21 8.03
N ALA A 42 7.94 4.04 8.01
CA ALA A 42 7.12 4.33 6.84
C ALA A 42 7.24 5.81 6.41
N ARG A 43 7.73 6.04 5.19
CA ARG A 43 7.86 7.38 4.61
C ARG A 43 6.59 7.91 3.97
N ALA A 44 5.74 7.02 3.47
CA ALA A 44 4.47 7.35 2.85
C ALA A 44 3.35 6.45 3.42
N LEU A 45 2.20 7.05 3.68
CA LEU A 45 0.98 6.34 4.08
C LEU A 45 -0.09 6.55 3.02
N VAL A 46 -0.53 5.47 2.38
CA VAL A 46 -1.71 5.48 1.50
C VAL A 46 -2.92 4.96 2.27
N ILE A 47 -3.99 5.76 2.30
CA ILE A 47 -5.16 5.47 3.12
C ILE A 47 -6.46 5.82 2.43
N VAL A 48 -7.55 5.17 2.83
CA VAL A 48 -8.91 5.59 2.49
C VAL A 48 -9.51 6.38 3.65
N PRO A 49 -10.37 7.39 3.41
CA PRO A 49 -10.92 8.21 4.50
C PRO A 49 -11.64 7.37 5.57
N ARG A 50 -12.45 6.41 5.12
CA ARG A 50 -13.31 5.58 5.96
C ARG A 50 -13.39 4.15 5.46
N ILE A 51 -13.52 3.20 6.38
CA ILE A 51 -14.00 1.84 6.09
C ILE A 51 -15.04 1.48 7.14
N ARG A 52 -16.26 1.12 6.68
CA ARG A 52 -17.40 0.86 7.57
C ARG A 52 -17.60 2.04 8.54
N SER A 53 -17.66 1.79 9.84
CA SER A 53 -17.84 2.81 10.87
C SER A 53 -16.56 3.60 11.20
N SER A 54 -15.38 3.16 10.77
CA SER A 54 -14.10 3.74 11.19
C SER A 54 -13.66 4.87 10.25
N ASN A 55 -13.52 6.09 10.80
CA ASN A 55 -12.98 7.26 10.10
C ASN A 55 -11.48 7.39 10.37
N TYR A 56 -10.64 6.74 9.55
CA TYR A 56 -9.19 6.71 9.79
C TYR A 56 -8.55 8.07 9.59
N LEU A 57 -9.08 8.86 8.66
CA LEU A 57 -8.51 10.16 8.36
C LEU A 57 -8.68 11.13 9.55
N GLU A 58 -9.85 11.13 10.20
CA GLU A 58 -10.06 11.90 11.42
C GLU A 58 -9.27 11.35 12.62
N LEU A 59 -9.18 10.02 12.76
CA LEU A 59 -8.36 9.40 13.80
C LEU A 59 -6.87 9.77 13.65
N LEU A 60 -6.34 9.81 12.43
CA LEU A 60 -4.99 10.27 12.17
C LEU A 60 -4.85 11.77 12.45
N ARG A 61 -5.78 12.60 12.00
CA ARG A 61 -5.76 14.05 12.24
C ARG A 61 -5.75 14.38 13.74
N SER A 62 -6.58 13.69 14.53
CA SER A 62 -6.63 13.89 15.98
C SER A 62 -5.36 13.42 16.70
N LYS A 63 -4.68 12.40 16.16
CA LYS A 63 -3.43 11.87 16.74
C LYS A 63 -2.19 12.66 16.32
N LEU A 64 -2.14 13.09 15.06
CA LEU A 64 -1.01 13.75 14.40
C LEU A 64 -1.43 15.19 14.04
N LEU A 65 -1.38 16.08 15.04
CA LEU A 65 -1.91 17.45 14.91
C LEU A 65 -1.19 18.25 13.82
N THR A 66 0.04 17.87 13.46
CA THR A 66 0.84 18.50 12.41
C THR A 66 0.22 18.35 11.02
N LEU A 67 -0.64 17.34 10.79
CA LEU A 67 -1.26 17.08 9.49
C LEU A 67 -2.14 18.25 8.98
N SER A 68 -2.71 19.04 9.90
CA SER A 68 -3.54 20.20 9.56
C SER A 68 -2.72 21.42 9.14
N ALA A 69 -1.44 21.48 9.52
CA ALA A 69 -0.56 22.62 9.28
C ALA A 69 0.52 22.36 8.23
N ALA A 70 0.97 21.11 8.09
CA ALA A 70 2.00 20.71 7.15
C ALA A 70 1.53 20.81 5.69
N THR A 71 2.50 20.91 4.77
CA THR A 71 2.26 20.89 3.33
C THR A 71 2.46 19.48 2.77
N PRO A 72 1.84 19.14 1.62
CA PRO A 72 1.98 17.82 1.03
C PRO A 72 3.45 17.46 0.78
N GLY A 73 3.87 16.28 1.27
CA GLY A 73 5.24 15.78 1.19
C GLY A 73 6.22 16.31 2.25
N ASN A 74 5.77 17.22 3.13
CA ASN A 74 6.58 17.79 4.20
C ASN A 74 5.93 17.57 5.59
N ILE A 75 5.36 16.38 5.81
CA ILE A 75 4.92 16.01 7.16
C ILE A 75 6.15 15.87 8.06
N ASP A 76 6.13 16.55 9.19
CA ASP A 76 7.14 16.45 10.23
C ASP A 76 6.42 16.36 11.57
N ASP A 77 6.15 15.13 12.00
CA ASP A 77 5.45 14.84 13.24
C ASP A 77 6.37 14.05 14.19
N PRO A 78 6.56 14.48 15.45
CA PRO A 78 7.41 13.76 16.39
C PRO A 78 6.90 12.35 16.71
N ILE A 79 5.60 12.09 16.51
CA ILE A 79 5.02 10.76 16.67
C ILE A 79 5.49 9.86 15.52
N LEU A 80 5.55 10.35 14.28
CA LEU A 80 5.98 9.60 13.10
C LEU A 80 7.11 10.32 12.37
N PRO A 81 8.34 10.31 12.92
CA PRO A 81 9.44 11.14 12.42
C PRO A 81 9.86 10.83 10.99
N SER A 82 9.58 9.61 10.51
CA SER A 82 9.91 9.14 9.15
C SER A 82 8.82 9.47 8.12
N LEU A 83 7.58 9.73 8.55
CA LEU A 83 6.44 9.96 7.66
C LEU A 83 6.54 11.34 6.98
N ARG A 84 6.48 11.36 5.65
CA ARG A 84 6.53 12.60 4.83
C ARG A 84 5.31 12.79 3.96
N HIS A 85 4.72 11.70 3.47
CA HIS A 85 3.59 11.74 2.53
C HIS A 85 2.35 11.07 3.12
N LEU A 86 1.22 11.80 3.10
CA LEU A 86 -0.12 11.23 3.34
C LEU A 86 -0.88 11.25 2.02
N ILE A 87 -1.17 10.09 1.47
CA ILE A 87 -1.86 9.94 0.19
C ILE A 87 -3.25 9.36 0.47
N VAL A 88 -4.29 10.10 0.10
CA VAL A 88 -5.68 9.74 0.33
C VAL A 88 -6.26 9.19 -0.97
N PHE A 89 -6.56 7.90 -0.96
CA PHE A 89 -7.38 7.27 -1.99
C PHE A 89 -8.85 7.38 -1.60
N ASN A 90 -9.52 8.41 -2.09
CA ASN A 90 -10.96 8.53 -1.93
C ASN A 90 -11.67 7.85 -3.12
N ASN A 91 -12.38 6.76 -2.84
CA ASN A 91 -13.19 6.03 -3.81
C ASN A 91 -14.68 6.00 -3.41
N SER A 92 -15.10 6.89 -2.52
CA SER A 92 -16.51 7.05 -2.17
C SER A 92 -17.22 7.76 -3.31
N THR A 93 -18.25 7.14 -3.88
CA THR A 93 -19.05 7.70 -4.98
C THR A 93 -20.27 8.49 -4.49
N GLY A 94 -20.38 8.76 -3.18
CA GLY A 94 -21.54 9.41 -2.57
C GLY A 94 -21.17 10.55 -1.62
N ASP A 95 -22.18 11.31 -1.22
CA ASP A 95 -22.13 12.46 -0.29
C ASP A 95 -21.72 12.11 1.16
N GLU A 96 -21.32 10.85 1.40
CA GLU A 96 -20.96 10.31 2.71
C GLU A 96 -19.57 10.77 3.20
N ASP A 97 -18.73 11.28 2.29
CA ASP A 97 -17.44 11.89 2.63
C ASP A 97 -17.58 13.37 2.98
N ARG A 98 -18.25 13.62 4.09
CA ARG A 98 -18.25 14.94 4.75
C ARG A 98 -16.98 15.23 5.55
N THR A 99 -15.98 14.34 5.57
CA THR A 99 -14.68 14.69 6.15
C THR A 99 -13.95 15.46 5.07
N PRO A 100 -13.81 16.79 5.15
CA PRO A 100 -13.19 17.54 4.09
C PRO A 100 -11.72 17.12 4.08
N ILE A 101 -11.29 16.42 3.03
CA ILE A 101 -9.86 16.23 2.74
C ILE A 101 -9.16 17.60 2.75
N ALA A 102 -9.90 18.66 2.39
CA ALA A 102 -9.52 20.06 2.49
C ALA A 102 -9.01 20.52 3.87
N ASP A 103 -9.44 19.89 4.97
CA ASP A 103 -9.00 20.25 6.32
C ASP A 103 -7.65 19.63 6.70
N ILE A 104 -7.13 18.71 5.88
CA ILE A 104 -5.83 18.08 6.05
C ILE A 104 -4.92 18.54 4.93
N LYS A 105 -4.29 19.70 5.15
CA LYS A 105 -3.41 20.36 4.18
C LYS A 105 -2.23 19.51 3.75
N ALA A 106 -1.78 18.58 4.59
CA ALA A 106 -0.66 17.70 4.29
C ALA A 106 -1.00 16.55 3.33
N SER A 107 -2.29 16.35 3.01
CA SER A 107 -2.74 15.23 2.19
C SER A 107 -2.59 15.47 0.69
N MET A 108 -2.35 14.38 -0.05
CA MET A 108 -2.35 14.33 -1.52
C MET A 108 -3.49 13.43 -1.99
N ASN A 109 -4.19 13.80 -3.06
CA ASN A 109 -5.16 12.89 -3.66
C ASN A 109 -4.42 11.83 -4.47
N PHE A 110 -4.77 10.56 -4.27
CA PHE A 110 -4.20 9.45 -5.03
C PHE A 110 -4.41 9.60 -6.55
N HIS A 111 -5.53 10.18 -6.98
CA HIS A 111 -5.83 10.37 -8.40
C HIS A 111 -4.90 11.40 -9.06
N ASP A 112 -4.43 12.39 -8.30
CA ASP A 112 -3.51 13.42 -8.82
C ASP A 112 -2.14 12.82 -9.18
N LEU A 113 -1.79 11.67 -8.59
CA LEU A 113 -0.55 10.95 -8.92
C LEU A 113 -0.52 10.48 -10.38
N PHE A 114 -1.67 10.24 -11.00
CA PHE A 114 -1.76 9.84 -12.42
C PHE A 114 -1.72 11.01 -13.38
N LEU A 115 -1.95 12.24 -12.88
CA LEU A 115 -1.86 13.45 -13.69
C LEU A 115 -0.41 13.93 -13.83
N TYR A 116 0.50 13.35 -13.05
CA TYR A 116 1.92 13.66 -13.12
C TYR A 116 2.55 12.96 -14.32
N ASP A 117 2.75 13.71 -15.39
CA ASP A 117 3.46 13.27 -16.59
C ASP A 117 4.76 14.07 -16.73
N ASP A 118 5.84 13.52 -16.18
CA ASP A 118 7.19 14.05 -16.34
C ASP A 118 8.07 13.02 -17.01
N GLN A 119 8.27 13.18 -18.33
CA GLN A 119 9.11 12.30 -19.14
C GLN A 119 10.57 12.23 -18.65
N SER A 120 11.03 13.20 -17.84
CA SER A 120 12.36 13.11 -17.23
C SER A 120 12.47 11.96 -16.22
N MET A 121 11.35 11.48 -15.69
CA MET A 121 11.28 10.35 -14.76
C MET A 121 11.53 9.00 -15.44
N ASP A 122 11.32 8.87 -16.75
CA ASP A 122 11.58 7.60 -17.47
C ASP A 122 13.05 7.18 -17.36
N ALA A 123 13.96 8.15 -17.48
CA ALA A 123 15.39 7.90 -17.33
C ALA A 123 15.74 7.54 -15.88
N VAL A 124 15.07 8.12 -14.89
CA VAL A 124 15.24 7.76 -13.47
C VAL A 124 14.76 6.33 -13.24
N LEU A 125 13.55 6.01 -13.69
CA LEU A 125 12.95 4.69 -13.57
C LEU A 125 13.82 3.61 -14.22
N ALA A 126 14.29 3.84 -15.45
CA ALA A 126 15.16 2.89 -16.14
C ALA A 126 16.50 2.66 -15.42
N ARG A 127 17.05 3.68 -14.74
CA ARG A 127 18.24 3.51 -13.90
C ARG A 127 17.92 2.73 -12.63
N THR A 128 16.85 3.08 -11.92
CA THR A 128 16.43 2.39 -10.70
C THR A 128 16.12 0.92 -10.97
N THR A 129 15.37 0.59 -12.02
CA THR A 129 15.05 -0.80 -12.36
C THR A 129 16.30 -1.64 -12.62
N LYS A 130 17.39 -1.06 -13.14
CA LYS A 130 18.67 -1.77 -13.34
C LYS A 130 19.43 -2.07 -12.04
N THR A 131 19.09 -1.41 -10.94
CA THR A 131 19.73 -1.64 -9.64
C THR A 131 18.96 -2.63 -8.78
N LEU A 132 17.77 -3.06 -9.20
CA LEU A 132 16.93 -3.99 -8.43
C LEU A 132 17.32 -5.44 -8.72
N ASP A 133 17.23 -6.26 -7.69
CA ASP A 133 17.44 -7.70 -7.73
C ASP A 133 16.13 -8.45 -7.42
N GLU A 134 16.00 -9.69 -7.91
CA GLU A 134 14.80 -10.49 -7.66
C GLU A 134 14.63 -10.88 -6.18
N ASP A 135 15.71 -10.89 -5.41
CA ASP A 135 15.72 -11.16 -3.97
C ASP A 135 15.56 -9.90 -3.12
N ASP A 136 15.40 -8.72 -3.73
CA ASP A 136 15.04 -7.51 -3.00
C ASP A 136 13.65 -7.64 -2.38
N VAL A 137 13.54 -7.21 -1.12
CA VAL A 137 12.25 -7.15 -0.40
C VAL A 137 11.39 -6.05 -1.02
N ILE A 138 10.17 -6.39 -1.42
CA ILE A 138 9.20 -5.45 -2.00
C ILE A 138 7.90 -5.35 -1.24
N ASN A 139 7.64 -6.28 -0.32
CA ASN A 139 6.44 -6.25 0.49
C ASN A 139 6.73 -6.68 1.93
N LEU A 140 6.05 -6.03 2.87
CA LEU A 140 6.04 -6.39 4.28
C LEU A 140 4.61 -6.69 4.73
N GLN A 141 4.42 -7.86 5.32
CA GLN A 141 3.13 -8.25 5.88
C GLN A 141 3.18 -8.43 7.37
N PHE A 142 2.32 -7.70 8.08
CA PHE A 142 2.21 -7.82 9.53
C PHE A 142 1.43 -9.06 9.92
N THR A 143 2.03 -9.88 10.77
CA THR A 143 1.40 -11.07 11.35
C THR A 143 1.22 -10.88 12.85
N SER A 144 0.09 -11.35 13.39
CA SER A 144 -0.12 -11.39 14.83
C SER A 144 0.80 -12.46 15.43
N GLY A 145 1.94 -12.03 15.98
CA GLY A 145 2.82 -12.95 16.71
C GLY A 145 2.16 -13.47 17.97
N THR A 146 2.48 -14.70 18.38
CA THR A 146 2.05 -15.28 19.67
C THR A 146 2.61 -14.51 20.89
N THR A 147 3.63 -13.68 20.67
CA THR A 147 4.34 -12.89 21.68
C THR A 147 3.84 -11.44 21.82
N GLY A 148 2.67 -11.11 21.25
CA GLY A 148 1.96 -9.84 21.47
C GLY A 148 2.28 -8.70 20.51
N ALA A 149 3.53 -8.53 20.08
CA ALA A 149 3.90 -7.51 19.07
C ALA A 149 3.81 -8.07 17.63
N PRO A 150 3.22 -7.32 16.67
CA PRO A 150 3.20 -7.72 15.26
C PRO A 150 4.60 -7.86 14.69
N LYS A 151 4.82 -8.89 13.87
CA LYS A 151 6.07 -9.08 13.12
C LYS A 151 5.82 -8.79 11.64
N ALA A 152 6.68 -7.97 11.04
CA ALA A 152 6.68 -7.74 9.60
C ALA A 152 7.45 -8.86 8.90
N VAL A 153 6.75 -9.67 8.12
CA VAL A 153 7.32 -10.74 7.28
C VAL A 153 7.75 -10.13 5.96
N SER A 154 9.01 -10.34 5.58
CA SER A 154 9.58 -9.82 4.34
C SER A 154 9.32 -10.74 3.16
N LEU A 155 8.80 -10.15 2.08
CA LEU A 155 8.51 -10.82 0.82
C LEU A 155 9.27 -10.14 -0.31
N THR A 156 9.92 -10.93 -1.15
CA THR A 156 10.78 -10.53 -2.27
C THR A 156 10.04 -10.69 -3.59
N HIS A 157 10.58 -10.12 -4.68
CA HIS A 157 10.02 -10.34 -6.00
C HIS A 157 9.92 -11.84 -6.32
N HIS A 158 11.02 -12.56 -6.10
CA HIS A 158 11.16 -13.96 -6.46
C HIS A 158 10.13 -14.83 -5.72
N ASN A 159 9.97 -14.68 -4.40
CA ASN A 159 9.07 -15.55 -3.66
C ASN A 159 7.58 -15.22 -3.89
N LEU A 160 7.21 -13.95 -4.05
CA LEU A 160 5.83 -13.57 -4.39
C LEU A 160 5.41 -14.12 -5.75
N LEU A 161 6.25 -13.94 -6.76
CA LEU A 161 5.99 -14.40 -8.12
C LEU A 161 5.87 -15.93 -8.17
N ASN A 162 6.83 -16.64 -7.56
CA ASN A 162 6.83 -18.10 -7.55
C ASN A 162 5.62 -18.66 -6.80
N ASN A 163 5.26 -18.11 -5.64
CA ASN A 163 4.08 -18.54 -4.91
C ASN A 163 2.81 -18.35 -5.74
N GLY A 164 2.64 -17.20 -6.39
CA GLY A 164 1.52 -16.96 -7.31
C GLY A 164 1.50 -17.96 -8.46
N TRP A 165 2.65 -18.25 -9.07
CA TRP A 165 2.76 -19.21 -10.15
C TRP A 165 2.38 -20.64 -9.72
N PHE A 166 2.89 -21.10 -8.57
CA PHE A 166 2.57 -22.43 -8.05
C PHE A 166 1.10 -22.55 -7.67
N ILE A 167 0.50 -21.52 -7.04
CA ILE A 167 -0.94 -21.49 -6.74
C ILE A 167 -1.75 -21.58 -8.03
N GLY A 168 -1.38 -20.79 -9.05
CA GLY A 168 -1.98 -20.83 -10.38
C GLY A 168 -2.02 -22.24 -10.97
N ARG A 169 -0.89 -22.95 -10.91
CA ARG A 169 -0.77 -24.33 -11.39
C ARG A 169 -1.56 -25.32 -10.55
N CYS A 170 -1.53 -25.21 -9.22
CA CYS A 170 -2.30 -26.10 -8.33
C CYS A 170 -3.81 -25.97 -8.55
N MET A 171 -4.27 -24.78 -8.95
CA MET A 171 -5.67 -24.51 -9.27
C MET A 171 -6.01 -24.78 -10.75
N ASN A 172 -5.05 -25.20 -11.57
CA ASN A 172 -5.17 -25.33 -13.03
C ASN A 172 -5.74 -24.08 -13.72
N LEU A 173 -5.32 -22.90 -13.25
CA LEU A 173 -5.77 -21.63 -13.81
C LEU A 173 -5.17 -21.40 -15.19
N THR A 174 -6.00 -20.84 -16.06
CA THR A 174 -5.68 -20.45 -17.43
C THR A 174 -6.03 -18.97 -17.62
N HIS A 175 -5.54 -18.38 -18.72
CA HIS A 175 -5.79 -16.97 -19.05
C HIS A 175 -7.26 -16.61 -19.30
N ILE A 176 -8.15 -17.60 -19.48
CA ILE A 176 -9.60 -17.36 -19.63
C ILE A 176 -10.35 -17.41 -18.31
N ASP A 177 -9.71 -17.90 -17.24
CA ASP A 177 -10.34 -18.04 -15.94
C ASP A 177 -10.49 -16.68 -15.24
N LYS A 178 -11.64 -16.52 -14.58
CA LYS A 178 -11.95 -15.35 -13.77
C LYS A 178 -11.94 -15.75 -12.31
N ILE A 179 -11.04 -15.16 -11.54
CA ILE A 179 -10.90 -15.41 -10.10
C ILE A 179 -11.66 -14.34 -9.34
N CYS A 180 -12.62 -14.74 -8.52
CA CYS A 180 -13.25 -13.85 -7.56
C CYS A 180 -12.41 -13.81 -6.28
N ASN A 181 -11.68 -12.71 -6.07
CA ASN A 181 -10.86 -12.55 -4.87
C ASN A 181 -11.69 -11.95 -3.72
N VAL A 182 -12.15 -12.81 -2.81
CA VAL A 182 -13.08 -12.44 -1.74
C VAL A 182 -12.37 -11.95 -0.47
N PRO A 183 -11.31 -12.61 0.03
CA PRO A 183 -10.66 -12.15 1.25
C PRO A 183 -9.86 -10.84 1.04
N PRO A 184 -9.39 -10.21 2.14
CA PRO A 184 -8.81 -8.87 2.05
C PRO A 184 -7.42 -8.84 1.42
N LEU A 185 -7.19 -7.92 0.46
CA LEU A 185 -5.92 -7.75 -0.27
C LEU A 185 -4.70 -7.38 0.58
N PHE A 186 -4.87 -7.08 1.87
CA PHE A 186 -3.74 -6.87 2.79
C PHE A 186 -3.21 -8.18 3.41
N HIS A 187 -3.91 -9.31 3.20
CA HIS A 187 -3.45 -10.62 3.65
C HIS A 187 -2.62 -11.33 2.58
N CYS A 188 -1.65 -12.15 3.03
CA CYS A 188 -0.76 -12.92 2.15
C CYS A 188 -1.48 -13.65 1.03
N PHE A 189 -2.56 -14.35 1.36
CA PHE A 189 -3.25 -15.22 0.43
C PHE A 189 -3.79 -14.44 -0.78
N ASP A 190 -4.49 -13.34 -0.53
CA ASP A 190 -5.11 -12.49 -1.55
C ASP A 190 -4.10 -11.71 -2.37
N GLU A 191 -3.01 -11.28 -1.73
CA GLU A 191 -1.93 -10.60 -2.43
C GLU A 191 -1.27 -11.53 -3.46
N LEU A 192 -1.09 -12.82 -3.12
CA LEU A 192 -0.52 -13.81 -4.04
C LEU A 192 -1.41 -14.05 -5.27
N LEU A 193 -2.73 -13.92 -5.14
CA LEU A 193 -3.65 -14.04 -6.27
C LEU A 193 -3.50 -12.89 -7.29
N LEU A 194 -2.83 -11.78 -6.96
CA LEU A 194 -2.46 -10.76 -7.94
C LEU A 194 -1.42 -11.26 -8.96
N TYR A 195 -0.68 -12.32 -8.62
CA TYR A 195 0.41 -12.88 -9.42
C TYR A 195 0.00 -14.15 -10.19
N THR A 196 -1.24 -14.64 -10.04
CA THR A 196 -1.68 -15.90 -10.67
C THR A 196 -2.10 -15.77 -12.13
N ASN A 197 -2.36 -14.55 -12.64
CA ASN A 197 -3.03 -14.36 -13.93
C ASN A 197 -2.21 -13.59 -15.00
N ARG A 198 -0.88 -13.72 -14.99
CA ARG A 198 -0.05 -13.29 -16.13
C ARG A 198 0.88 -14.39 -16.59
N HIS A 199 0.43 -15.13 -17.60
CA HIS A 199 1.34 -15.62 -18.63
C HIS A 199 1.80 -14.43 -19.48
N THR A 200 2.72 -13.62 -18.97
CA THR A 200 3.66 -12.97 -19.87
C THR A 200 4.75 -14.00 -20.13
N ASN A 201 4.81 -14.47 -21.38
CA ASN A 201 5.89 -15.30 -21.90
C ASN A 201 7.23 -14.65 -21.53
N PHE A 202 7.86 -15.13 -20.45
CA PHE A 202 9.30 -15.04 -20.28
C PHE A 202 9.86 -16.30 -20.94
N ALA A 203 10.01 -16.21 -22.27
CA ALA A 203 10.78 -17.11 -23.10
C ALA A 203 11.68 -16.24 -23.98
#